data_AF-A0A7W0STS5-F1
#
_entry.id   AF-A0A7W0STS5-F1
#
_cell.length_a   1.000
_cell.length_b   1.000
_cell.length_c   1.000
_cell.angle_alpha   90.00
_cell.angle_beta   90.00
_cell.angle_gamma   90.00
#
_symmetry.space_group_name_H-M   'P 1'
#
loop_
_entity.id
_entity.type
_entity.pdbx_description
1 polymer ?
#
loop_
_entity_poly.entity_id
_entity_poly.type
_entity_poly.pdbx_seq_one_letter_code
_entity_poly.pdbx_strand_id
1 'polypeptide(L)'
;ERFAATGVMSGPSIDRLDAGADILDGVDLAGVTFGDTPAYTLDDGDEELVRGTANGVHGPLVWRGDIDGNRYVALGFDLESSNLTQRVAFPVLVARSVADLVTEPVASALALGEPLRYPLTPGTTAVSVTDPAGEITTIATQESGGLILFEGMGQAGRYTLSELAGEQVLDEVVFVVNAGHPIESDLRPNDALAVSLTGAAAGDVDVSERRGLADLWPLLVAVAGVVIALEWLAASAGWLRTPSFRGLARSIPRFGGRP
;
A
#
# COMPACT_ATOMS: atom_id res chain seq x y z
N GLU A 1 6.24 13.16 -31.15
CA GLU A 1 5.42 13.12 -29.92
C GLU A 1 5.76 11.81 -29.22
N ARG A 2 6.18 11.83 -27.95
CA ARG A 2 6.69 10.63 -27.24
C ARG A 2 5.62 9.55 -26.98
N PHE A 3 4.34 9.91 -27.05
CA PHE A 3 3.22 8.98 -26.90
C PHE A 3 2.37 8.99 -28.16
N ALA A 4 2.92 8.44 -29.24
CA ALA A 4 2.19 8.30 -30.51
C ALA A 4 1.32 7.04 -30.47
N ALA A 5 0.04 7.16 -30.82
CA ALA A 5 -0.85 6.03 -30.98
C ALA A 5 -1.06 5.71 -32.46
N THR A 6 -1.00 4.43 -32.83
CA THR A 6 -1.18 3.97 -34.21
C THR A 6 -2.62 3.52 -34.51
N GLY A 7 -3.46 3.41 -33.48
CA GLY A 7 -4.85 2.99 -33.57
C GLY A 7 -5.49 2.86 -32.19
N VAL A 8 -6.64 2.18 -32.13
CA VAL A 8 -7.37 1.88 -30.89
C VAL A 8 -7.72 0.39 -30.85
N MET A 9 -7.52 -0.23 -29.69
CA MET A 9 -7.95 -1.58 -29.35
C MET A 9 -9.22 -1.50 -28.51
N SER A 10 -10.34 -2.00 -29.02
CA SER A 10 -11.61 -2.03 -28.28
C SER A 10 -11.70 -3.30 -27.43
N GLY A 11 -11.67 -3.12 -26.10
CA GLY A 11 -11.76 -4.19 -25.11
C GLY A 11 -10.65 -5.24 -25.25
N PRO A 12 -9.36 -4.84 -25.28
CA PRO A 12 -8.28 -5.79 -25.47
C PRO A 12 -8.21 -6.82 -24.36
N SER A 13 -7.82 -8.04 -24.71
CA SER A 13 -7.39 -9.06 -23.76
C SER A 13 -5.88 -9.05 -23.62
N ILE A 14 -5.35 -9.40 -22.44
CA ILE A 14 -3.91 -9.57 -22.24
C ILE A 14 -3.41 -10.76 -23.07
N ASP A 15 -2.39 -10.54 -23.90
CA ASP A 15 -1.71 -11.58 -24.67
C ASP A 15 -0.25 -11.80 -24.23
N ARG A 16 0.37 -10.80 -23.60
CA ARG A 16 1.69 -10.90 -22.97
C ARG A 16 1.70 -10.17 -21.63
N LEU A 17 2.32 -10.81 -20.65
CA LEU A 17 2.55 -10.26 -19.32
C LEU A 17 3.98 -10.63 -18.89
N ASP A 18 4.76 -9.64 -18.45
CA ASP A 18 6.09 -9.87 -17.92
C ASP A 18 6.02 -10.29 -16.45
N ALA A 19 5.90 -11.59 -16.22
CA ALA A 19 5.77 -12.15 -14.87
C ALA A 19 7.03 -12.00 -14.00
N GLY A 20 8.17 -11.58 -14.57
CA GLY A 20 9.40 -11.34 -13.83
C GLY A 20 9.55 -9.89 -13.35
N ALA A 21 8.64 -8.99 -13.73
CA ALA A 21 8.71 -7.60 -13.35
C ALA A 21 8.17 -7.40 -11.92
N ASP A 22 9.02 -6.93 -11.00
CA ASP A 22 8.68 -6.67 -9.59
C ASP A 22 7.43 -5.79 -9.40
N ILE A 23 7.15 -4.91 -10.37
CA ILE A 23 5.96 -4.05 -10.36
C ILE A 23 4.63 -4.82 -10.50
N LEU A 24 4.67 -6.04 -11.05
CA LEU A 24 3.51 -6.92 -11.22
C LEU A 24 3.38 -7.97 -10.11
N ASP A 25 4.29 -7.99 -9.13
CA ASP A 25 4.25 -8.96 -8.02
C ASP A 25 2.98 -8.83 -7.17
N GLY A 26 2.17 -9.89 -7.21
CA GLY A 26 0.88 -9.97 -6.51
C GLY A 26 -0.26 -9.23 -7.22
N VAL A 27 -0.05 -8.73 -8.45
CA VAL A 27 -1.08 -8.06 -9.25
C VAL A 27 -1.83 -9.10 -10.08
N ASP A 28 -3.06 -9.46 -9.65
CA ASP A 28 -3.93 -10.36 -10.41
C ASP A 28 -4.78 -9.60 -11.44
N LEU A 29 -4.33 -9.58 -12.70
CA LEU A 29 -5.07 -8.95 -13.80
C LEU A 29 -6.17 -9.83 -14.41
N ALA A 30 -6.45 -11.01 -13.84
CA ALA A 30 -7.48 -11.90 -14.36
C ALA A 30 -8.88 -11.25 -14.31
N GLY A 31 -9.55 -11.19 -15.46
CA GLY A 31 -10.88 -10.59 -15.60
C GLY A 31 -10.90 -9.06 -15.55
N VAL A 32 -9.73 -8.41 -15.57
CA VAL A 32 -9.67 -6.95 -15.81
C VAL A 32 -10.17 -6.66 -17.22
N THR A 33 -11.00 -5.63 -17.36
CA THR A 33 -11.47 -5.10 -18.64
C THR A 33 -10.83 -3.73 -18.87
N PHE A 34 -10.35 -3.48 -20.09
CA PHE A 34 -9.54 -2.29 -20.39
C PHE A 34 -10.26 -1.20 -21.20
N GLY A 35 -11.52 -1.43 -21.59
CA GLY A 35 -12.27 -0.45 -22.40
C GLY A 35 -11.62 -0.19 -23.76
N ASP A 36 -11.81 1.00 -24.33
CA ASP A 36 -11.09 1.43 -25.53
C ASP A 36 -9.69 1.91 -25.14
N THR A 37 -8.67 1.27 -25.70
CA THR A 37 -7.26 1.51 -25.38
C THR A 37 -6.49 1.94 -26.63
N PRO A 38 -5.87 3.12 -26.67
CA PRO A 38 -4.96 3.47 -27.77
C PRO A 38 -3.80 2.48 -27.90
N ALA A 39 -3.46 2.10 -29.13
CA ALA A 39 -2.29 1.29 -29.43
C ALA A 39 -1.03 2.17 -29.50
N TYR A 40 -0.46 2.49 -28.35
CA TYR A 40 0.74 3.31 -28.22
C TYR A 40 1.97 2.63 -28.82
N THR A 41 2.84 3.42 -29.42
CA THR A 41 4.22 3.03 -29.75
C THR A 41 5.13 3.46 -28.61
N LEU A 42 5.94 2.53 -28.12
CA LEU A 42 6.92 2.78 -27.06
C LEU A 42 8.25 3.25 -27.65
N ASP A 43 8.97 4.09 -26.90
CA ASP A 43 10.35 4.48 -27.26
C ASP A 43 11.34 3.35 -26.92
N ASP A 44 12.55 3.35 -27.52
CA ASP A 44 13.55 2.28 -27.36
C ASP A 44 14.00 2.01 -25.90
N GLY A 45 13.75 2.96 -24.98
CA GLY A 45 14.09 2.85 -23.56
C GLY A 45 12.93 2.45 -22.65
N ASP A 46 11.71 2.33 -23.19
CA ASP A 46 10.53 1.94 -22.43
C ASP A 46 10.45 0.41 -22.32
N GLU A 47 10.03 -0.08 -21.16
CA GLU A 47 9.82 -1.49 -20.88
C GLU A 47 8.32 -1.80 -20.85
N GLU A 48 7.87 -2.59 -21.82
CA GLU A 48 6.49 -3.07 -21.89
C GLU A 48 6.23 -4.19 -20.85
N LEU A 49 5.41 -3.89 -19.85
CA LEU A 49 5.12 -4.81 -18.75
C LEU A 49 3.90 -5.69 -19.06
N VAL A 50 2.87 -5.09 -19.66
CA VAL A 50 1.63 -5.78 -20.05
C VAL A 50 1.25 -5.34 -21.45
N ARG A 51 1.02 -6.30 -22.34
CA ARG A 51 0.51 -6.08 -23.70
C ARG A 51 -0.92 -6.58 -23.82
N GLY A 52 -1.72 -5.84 -24.56
CA GLY A 52 -3.06 -6.21 -24.95
C GLY A 52 -3.16 -6.46 -26.45
N THR A 53 -4.18 -7.24 -26.83
CA THR A 53 -4.57 -7.42 -28.22
C THR A 53 -6.08 -7.32 -28.42
N ALA A 54 -6.49 -6.71 -29.52
CA ALA A 54 -7.86 -6.73 -30.02
C ALA A 54 -7.84 -6.73 -31.56
N ASN A 55 -8.58 -7.66 -32.18
CA ASN A 55 -8.72 -7.73 -33.65
C ASN A 55 -7.38 -7.75 -34.42
N GLY A 56 -6.33 -8.37 -33.86
CA GLY A 56 -4.99 -8.44 -34.48
C GLY A 56 -4.15 -7.17 -34.33
N VAL A 57 -4.66 -6.14 -33.64
CA VAL A 57 -3.88 -4.98 -33.19
C VAL A 57 -3.30 -5.32 -31.82
N HIS A 58 -2.05 -4.93 -31.58
CA HIS A 58 -1.36 -5.12 -30.32
C HIS A 58 -0.85 -3.77 -29.80
N GLY A 59 -0.81 -3.61 -28.49
CA GLY A 59 -0.27 -2.41 -27.87
C GLY A 59 -0.08 -2.55 -26.36
N PRO A 60 0.69 -1.65 -25.75
CA PRO A 60 0.98 -1.70 -24.33
C PRO A 60 -0.26 -1.28 -23.52
N LEU A 61 -0.59 -2.09 -22.50
CA LEU A 61 -1.58 -1.76 -21.47
C LEU A 61 -0.92 -1.14 -20.25
N VAL A 62 0.26 -1.61 -19.88
CA VAL A 62 1.10 -1.08 -18.80
C VAL A 62 2.55 -1.12 -19.24
N TRP A 63 3.27 -0.02 -19.06
CA TRP A 63 4.71 0.05 -19.34
C TRP A 63 5.38 1.02 -18.38
N ARG A 64 6.71 0.97 -18.32
CA ARG A 64 7.53 1.92 -17.57
C ARG A 64 8.65 2.47 -18.43
N GLY A 65 9.21 3.60 -18.02
CA GLY A 65 10.33 4.21 -18.73
C GLY A 65 10.97 5.34 -17.92
N ASP A 66 11.81 6.11 -18.58
CA ASP A 66 12.49 7.29 -18.02
C ASP A 66 12.31 8.51 -18.93
N ILE A 67 11.93 9.64 -18.34
CA ILE A 67 11.83 10.93 -19.01
C ILE A 67 12.72 11.93 -18.26
N ASP A 68 13.83 12.28 -18.90
CA ASP A 68 14.78 13.28 -18.40
C ASP A 68 15.30 12.95 -16.98
N GLY A 69 15.54 11.65 -16.70
CA GLY A 69 15.99 11.15 -15.40
C GLY A 69 14.84 10.89 -14.40
N ASN A 70 13.58 11.07 -14.82
CA ASN A 70 12.42 10.77 -14.01
C ASN A 70 11.76 9.49 -14.49
N ARG A 71 11.81 8.47 -13.65
CA ARG A 71 11.12 7.20 -13.89
C ARG A 71 9.61 7.44 -13.92
N TYR A 72 8.90 6.72 -14.79
CA TYR A 72 7.44 6.75 -14.87
C TYR A 72 6.88 5.34 -15.11
N VAL A 73 5.62 5.16 -14.70
CA VAL A 73 4.80 4.00 -15.04
C VAL A 73 3.52 4.53 -15.67
N ALA A 74 3.16 4.00 -16.83
CA ALA A 74 1.99 4.44 -17.58
C ALA A 74 0.95 3.33 -17.73
N LEU A 75 -0.32 3.72 -17.62
CA LEU A 75 -1.47 2.89 -17.94
C LEU A 75 -2.03 3.37 -19.28
N GLY A 76 -2.05 2.49 -20.28
CA GLY A 76 -2.42 2.82 -21.66
C GLY A 76 -3.92 2.96 -21.91
N PHE A 77 -4.74 2.80 -20.88
CA PHE A 77 -6.19 2.75 -20.98
C PHE A 77 -6.83 3.72 -19.99
N ASP A 78 -8.05 4.12 -20.29
CA ASP A 78 -8.84 4.96 -19.40
C ASP A 78 -9.36 4.15 -18.20
N LEU A 79 -8.96 4.56 -16.99
CA LEU A 79 -9.38 3.96 -15.73
C LEU A 79 -10.90 4.05 -15.50
N GLU A 80 -11.58 5.07 -16.04
CA GLU A 80 -13.04 5.21 -15.91
C GLU A 80 -13.77 4.15 -16.75
N SER A 81 -13.20 3.78 -17.91
CA SER A 81 -13.72 2.73 -18.79
C SER A 81 -13.32 1.31 -18.38
N SER A 82 -12.44 1.18 -17.38
CA SER A 82 -11.91 -0.07 -16.87
C SER A 82 -12.57 -0.50 -15.55
N ASN A 83 -12.69 -1.81 -15.32
CA ASN A 83 -13.08 -2.33 -14.00
C ASN A 83 -11.89 -2.46 -13.02
N LEU A 84 -10.67 -2.06 -13.43
CA LEU A 84 -9.46 -2.24 -12.63
C LEU A 84 -9.60 -1.59 -11.25
N THR A 85 -10.13 -0.37 -11.18
CA THR A 85 -10.32 0.40 -9.92
C THR A 85 -11.24 -0.28 -8.91
N GLN A 86 -12.05 -1.26 -9.34
CA GLN A 86 -12.95 -2.06 -8.51
C GLN A 86 -12.32 -3.40 -8.07
N ARG A 87 -11.07 -3.67 -8.48
CA ARG A 87 -10.35 -4.91 -8.19
C ARG A 87 -9.20 -4.66 -7.22
N VAL A 88 -8.84 -5.69 -6.46
CA VAL A 88 -7.67 -5.66 -5.56
C VAL A 88 -6.37 -5.42 -6.32
N ALA A 89 -6.31 -5.82 -7.59
CA ALA A 89 -5.18 -5.58 -8.47
C ALA A 89 -4.80 -4.09 -8.58
N PHE A 90 -5.78 -3.18 -8.52
CA PHE A 90 -5.50 -1.74 -8.64
C PHE A 90 -4.68 -1.17 -7.47
N PRO A 91 -5.12 -1.25 -6.20
CA PRO A 91 -4.33 -0.74 -5.09
C PRO A 91 -2.96 -1.45 -4.97
N VAL A 92 -2.87 -2.74 -5.34
CA VAL A 92 -1.58 -3.45 -5.37
C VAL A 92 -0.68 -2.87 -6.46
N LEU A 93 -1.16 -2.70 -7.69
CA LEU A 93 -0.40 -2.13 -8.80
C LEU A 93 0.07 -0.70 -8.48
N VAL A 94 -0.79 0.12 -7.88
CA VAL A 94 -0.43 1.48 -7.45
C VAL A 94 0.68 1.45 -6.40
N ALA A 95 0.56 0.59 -5.37
CA ALA A 95 1.59 0.47 -4.34
C ALA A 95 2.92 0.01 -4.91
N ARG A 96 2.91 -0.97 -5.83
CA ARG A 96 4.10 -1.46 -6.54
C ARG A 96 4.72 -0.40 -7.44
N SER A 97 3.89 0.36 -8.15
CA SER A 97 4.34 1.45 -9.02
C SER A 97 5.01 2.55 -8.19
N VAL A 98 4.42 2.95 -7.06
CA VAL A 98 5.04 3.93 -6.17
C VAL A 98 6.37 3.40 -5.61
N ALA A 99 6.41 2.15 -5.16
CA ALA A 99 7.65 1.54 -4.67
C ALA A 99 8.75 1.48 -5.74
N ASP A 100 8.40 1.16 -7.00
CA ASP A 100 9.34 1.15 -8.12
C ASP A 100 9.85 2.56 -8.46
N LEU A 101 8.97 3.56 -8.39
CA LEU A 101 9.27 4.96 -8.73
C LEU A 101 10.08 5.69 -7.66
N VAL A 102 9.97 5.29 -6.40
CA VAL A 102 10.75 5.87 -5.30
C VAL A 102 12.21 5.42 -5.44
N THR A 103 13.08 6.35 -5.83
CA THR A 103 14.54 6.18 -5.76
C THR A 103 14.99 6.58 -4.37
N GLU A 104 14.80 5.72 -3.37
CA GLU A 104 15.31 5.99 -2.02
C GLU A 104 16.80 5.58 -1.95
N PRO A 105 17.75 6.51 -1.73
CA PRO A 105 19.17 6.15 -1.58
C PRO A 105 19.46 5.42 -0.27
N VAL A 106 18.52 5.45 0.67
CA VAL A 106 18.53 4.72 1.94
C VAL A 106 17.20 3.99 2.10
N ALA A 107 17.22 2.71 2.47
CA ALA A 107 16.00 2.01 2.85
C ALA A 107 15.29 2.77 3.99
N SER A 108 14.00 3.07 3.82
CA SER A 108 13.16 3.75 4.83
C SER A 108 13.25 3.15 6.25
N ALA A 109 13.62 1.88 6.38
CA ALA A 109 13.87 1.20 7.64
C ALA A 109 15.10 0.27 7.56
N LEU A 110 16.08 0.46 8.45
CA LEU A 110 17.23 -0.43 8.65
C LEU A 110 17.08 -1.25 9.93
N ALA A 111 17.64 -2.45 9.96
CA ALA A 111 17.72 -3.24 11.19
C ALA A 111 18.89 -2.77 12.06
N LEU A 112 18.74 -2.89 13.38
CA LEU A 112 19.80 -2.58 14.33
C LEU A 112 21.08 -3.38 14.05
N GLY A 113 22.23 -2.71 13.98
CA GLY A 113 23.52 -3.35 13.71
C GLY A 113 23.76 -3.74 12.25
N GLU A 114 22.81 -3.51 11.34
CA GLU A 114 23.05 -3.65 9.90
C GLU A 114 23.81 -2.43 9.38
N PRO A 115 24.90 -2.58 8.60
CA PRO A 115 25.68 -1.45 8.14
C PRO A 115 24.97 -0.71 6.99
N LEU A 116 24.97 0.61 7.02
CA LEU A 116 24.35 1.47 6.01
C LEU A 116 25.33 1.62 4.86
N ARG A 117 24.90 1.22 3.67
CA ARG A 117 25.58 1.52 2.41
C ARG A 117 24.86 2.69 1.77
N TYR A 118 25.55 3.81 1.61
CA TYR A 118 24.94 5.02 1.07
C TYR A 118 25.78 5.58 -0.09
N PRO A 119 25.22 5.67 -1.31
CA PRO A 119 25.90 6.31 -2.44
C PRO A 119 25.96 7.83 -2.21
N LEU A 120 27.09 8.43 -2.52
CA LEU A 120 27.33 9.86 -2.33
C LEU A 120 26.99 10.65 -3.59
N THR A 121 26.46 11.83 -3.39
CA THR A 121 26.31 12.85 -4.42
C THR A 121 27.69 13.30 -4.93
N PRO A 122 27.90 13.48 -6.25
CA PRO A 122 29.15 14.00 -6.78
C PRO A 122 29.51 15.36 -6.17
N GLY A 123 30.71 15.50 -5.63
CA GLY A 123 31.17 16.72 -4.97
C GLY A 123 31.05 16.70 -3.44
N THR A 124 30.44 15.66 -2.85
CA THR A 124 30.45 15.46 -1.40
C THR A 124 31.87 15.20 -0.89
N THR A 125 32.28 15.99 0.10
CA THR A 125 33.61 15.97 0.75
C THR A 125 33.60 15.34 2.14
N ALA A 126 32.45 15.35 2.81
CA ALA A 126 32.22 14.70 4.10
C ALA A 126 30.75 14.30 4.23
N VAL A 127 30.48 13.32 5.08
CA VAL A 127 29.13 12.97 5.52
C VAL A 127 29.05 13.09 7.03
N SER A 128 27.98 13.70 7.51
CA SER A 128 27.67 13.81 8.93
C SER A 128 26.45 12.94 9.24
N VAL A 129 26.58 11.97 10.14
CA VAL A 129 25.47 11.16 10.62
C VAL A 129 25.14 11.57 12.05
N THR A 130 23.91 12.05 12.26
CA THR A 130 23.37 12.37 13.58
C THR A 130 22.53 11.20 14.06
N ASP A 131 22.85 10.68 15.24
CA ASP A 131 22.14 9.57 15.85
C ASP A 131 20.87 10.02 16.61
N PRO A 132 20.03 9.08 17.09
CA PRO A 132 18.82 9.41 17.83
C PRO A 132 19.06 10.14 19.17
N ALA A 133 20.27 10.04 19.73
CA ALA A 133 20.69 10.75 20.93
C ALA A 133 21.22 12.16 20.63
N GLY A 134 21.39 12.51 19.36
CA GLY A 134 21.93 13.78 18.88
C GLY A 134 23.46 13.79 18.75
N GLU A 135 24.13 12.66 18.89
CA GLU A 135 25.57 12.53 18.66
C GLU A 135 25.86 12.56 17.16
N ILE A 136 26.87 13.34 16.77
CA ILE A 136 27.25 13.55 15.38
C ILE A 136 28.56 12.81 15.09
N THR A 137 28.52 11.93 14.10
CA THR A 137 29.71 11.25 13.55
C THR A 137 29.98 11.76 12.14
N THR A 138 31.16 12.36 11.93
CA THR A 138 31.58 12.86 10.61
C THR A 138 32.58 11.92 9.95
N ILE A 139 32.35 11.60 8.69
CA ILE A 139 33.15 10.70 7.86
C ILE A 139 33.65 11.48 6.65
N ALA A 140 34.96 11.55 6.43
CA ALA A 140 35.53 12.17 5.23
C ALA A 140 35.38 11.25 4.02
N THR A 141 34.91 11.78 2.88
CA THR A 141 34.58 10.97 1.70
C THR A 141 35.74 10.79 0.72
N GLN A 142 36.87 11.47 0.96
CA GLN A 142 38.04 11.46 0.07
C GLN A 142 38.62 10.05 -0.17
N GLU A 143 38.29 9.07 0.68
CA GLU A 143 38.75 7.68 0.55
C GLU A 143 37.66 6.71 0.05
N SER A 144 36.41 7.17 -0.12
CA SER A 144 35.24 6.29 -0.20
C SER A 144 34.71 6.04 -1.63
N GLY A 145 35.36 6.59 -2.66
CA GLY A 145 35.04 6.27 -4.08
C GLY A 145 33.58 6.53 -4.50
N GLY A 146 32.85 7.39 -3.78
CA GLY A 146 31.44 7.69 -4.05
C GLY A 146 30.42 6.83 -3.27
N LEU A 147 30.85 6.00 -2.30
CA LEU A 147 29.96 5.22 -1.44
C LEU A 147 30.50 5.15 -0.02
N ILE A 148 29.67 5.41 0.98
CA ILE A 148 30.06 5.22 2.39
C ILE A 148 29.47 3.93 2.95
N LEU A 149 30.21 3.34 3.90
CA LEU A 149 29.75 2.28 4.78
C LEU A 149 29.73 2.82 6.20
N PHE A 150 28.56 2.87 6.84
CA PHE A 150 28.40 3.34 8.21
C PHE A 150 27.89 2.22 9.10
N GLU A 151 28.66 1.86 10.13
CA GLU A 151 28.34 0.77 11.06
C GLU A 151 27.83 1.28 12.43
N GLY A 152 27.77 2.60 12.64
CA GLY A 152 27.44 3.23 13.93
C GLY A 152 25.95 3.16 14.35
N MET A 153 25.17 2.23 13.82
CA MET A 153 23.73 2.08 14.09
C MET A 153 23.47 1.15 15.28
N GLY A 154 24.03 1.52 16.44
CA GLY A 154 23.90 0.78 17.68
C GLY A 154 22.63 1.10 18.49
N GLN A 155 21.82 2.07 18.06
CA GLN A 155 20.61 2.50 18.74
C GLN A 155 19.43 2.51 17.76
N ALA A 156 18.25 2.09 18.23
CA ALA A 156 17.03 2.23 17.43
C ALA A 156 16.49 3.65 17.53
N GLY A 157 15.99 4.19 16.42
CA GLY A 157 15.44 5.54 16.35
C GLY A 157 15.69 6.22 15.01
N ARG A 158 15.45 7.53 14.98
CA ARG A 158 15.64 8.37 13.80
C ARG A 158 17.10 8.80 13.69
N TYR A 159 17.69 8.60 12.51
CA TYR A 159 18.99 9.12 12.14
C TYR A 159 18.84 10.17 11.04
N THR A 160 19.75 11.14 11.01
CA THR A 160 19.85 12.13 9.94
C THR A 160 21.24 12.06 9.33
N LEU A 161 21.31 11.85 8.02
CA LEU A 161 22.54 11.88 7.24
C LEU A 161 22.57 13.16 6.43
N SER A 162 23.63 13.95 6.58
CA SER A 162 23.85 15.17 5.81
C SER A 162 25.12 15.03 4.97
N GLU A 163 25.00 15.24 3.67
CA GLU A 163 26.13 15.31 2.74
C GLU A 163 26.70 16.72 2.72
N LEU A 164 28.02 16.86 2.82
CA LEU A 164 28.71 18.15 2.96
C LEU A 164 29.74 18.38 1.85
N ALA A 165 29.71 19.55 1.22
CA ALA A 165 30.78 20.10 0.40
C ALA A 165 31.45 21.27 1.15
N GLY A 166 32.48 20.98 1.93
CA GLY A 166 33.03 21.93 2.90
C GLY A 166 32.01 22.24 3.99
N GLU A 167 31.58 23.51 4.09
CA GLU A 167 30.58 23.97 5.07
C GLU A 167 29.14 23.94 4.51
N GLN A 168 28.95 23.61 3.23
CA GLN A 168 27.64 23.58 2.60
C GLN A 168 27.01 22.18 2.70
N VAL A 169 25.76 22.11 3.15
CA VAL A 169 24.93 20.89 3.05
C VAL A 169 24.43 20.76 1.61
N LEU A 170 24.80 19.66 0.96
CA LEU A 170 24.37 19.31 -0.39
C LEU A 170 23.03 18.58 -0.39
N ASP A 171 22.90 17.60 0.51
CA ASP A 171 21.70 16.78 0.65
C ASP A 171 21.52 16.37 2.12
N GLU A 172 20.28 16.09 2.50
CA GLU A 172 19.92 15.58 3.81
C GLU A 172 18.87 14.48 3.68
N VAL A 173 19.21 13.30 4.22
CA VAL A 173 18.35 12.12 4.22
C VAL A 173 18.06 11.72 5.66
N VAL A 174 16.80 11.46 5.94
CA VAL A 174 16.35 10.92 7.22
C VAL A 174 15.99 9.46 7.04
N PHE A 175 16.49 8.61 7.93
CA PHE A 175 16.14 7.19 7.95
C PHE A 175 15.90 6.70 9.38
N VAL A 176 15.26 5.54 9.52
CA VAL A 176 14.92 4.96 10.83
C VAL A 176 15.61 3.62 11.01
N VAL A 177 16.23 3.43 12.16
CA VAL A 177 16.78 2.13 12.59
C VAL A 177 15.81 1.49 13.56
N ASN A 178 15.41 0.26 13.28
CA ASN A 178 14.46 -0.51 14.07
C ASN A 178 15.17 -1.57 14.91
N ALA A 179 14.74 -1.74 16.16
CA ALA A 179 15.23 -2.82 17.04
C ALA A 179 14.63 -4.20 16.70
N GLY A 180 13.56 -4.24 15.91
CA GLY A 180 12.90 -5.48 15.48
C GLY A 180 13.60 -6.12 14.27
N HIS A 181 13.35 -7.42 14.05
CA HIS A 181 13.90 -8.14 12.90
C HIS A 181 12.92 -8.07 11.71
N PRO A 182 13.38 -7.84 10.45
CA PRO A 182 12.49 -7.74 9.28
C PRO A 182 11.55 -8.94 9.10
N ILE A 183 11.98 -10.13 9.53
CA ILE A 183 11.17 -11.36 9.49
C ILE A 183 9.91 -11.31 10.36
N GLU A 184 9.90 -10.48 11.41
CA GLU A 184 8.74 -10.32 12.29
C GLU A 184 7.67 -9.43 11.66
N SER A 185 8.09 -8.52 10.78
CA SER A 185 7.22 -7.60 10.04
C SER A 185 6.84 -8.13 8.65
N ASP A 186 7.42 -9.25 8.23
CA ASP A 186 7.10 -9.89 6.96
C ASP A 186 5.72 -10.56 7.05
N LEU A 187 4.72 -9.91 6.46
CA LEU A 187 3.34 -10.39 6.46
C LEU A 187 3.11 -11.51 5.43
N ARG A 188 4.12 -11.87 4.63
CA ARG A 188 4.01 -13.01 3.72
C ARG A 188 3.94 -14.31 4.51
N PRO A 189 3.21 -15.32 4.02
CA PRO A 189 3.21 -16.63 4.64
C PRO A 189 4.64 -17.15 4.83
N ASN A 190 4.98 -17.52 6.06
CA ASN A 190 6.27 -18.11 6.39
C ASN A 190 6.08 -19.59 6.71
N ASP A 191 6.42 -20.45 5.76
CA ASP A 191 6.23 -21.91 5.87
C ASP A 191 7.04 -22.53 7.03
N ALA A 192 8.15 -21.90 7.45
CA ALA A 192 8.93 -22.36 8.59
C ALA A 192 8.21 -22.10 9.93
N LEU A 193 7.35 -21.08 10.01
CA LEU A 193 6.48 -20.82 11.16
C LEU A 193 5.34 -21.84 11.26
N ALA A 194 4.83 -22.35 10.14
CA ALA A 194 3.78 -23.37 10.14
C ALA A 194 4.25 -24.68 10.78
N VAL A 195 5.50 -25.08 10.52
CA VAL A 195 6.12 -26.29 11.10
C VAL A 195 6.39 -26.13 12.60
N SER A 196 6.84 -24.96 13.04
CA SER A 196 7.09 -24.70 14.47
C SER A 196 5.79 -24.60 15.28
N LEU A 197 4.73 -24.03 14.72
CA LEU A 197 3.40 -23.97 15.36
C LEU A 197 2.70 -25.33 15.41
N THR A 198 2.87 -26.18 14.38
CA THR A 198 2.36 -27.56 14.42
C THR A 198 3.12 -28.45 15.40
N GLY A 199 4.42 -28.20 15.61
CA GLY A 199 5.19 -28.82 16.69
C GLY A 199 4.82 -28.32 18.10
N ALA A 200 4.41 -27.05 18.23
CA ALA A 200 3.98 -26.47 19.50
C ALA A 200 2.60 -26.96 19.96
N ALA A 201 1.80 -27.57 19.08
CA ALA A 201 0.49 -28.13 19.40
C ALA A 201 0.53 -29.51 20.10
N ALA A 202 1.71 -30.01 20.47
CA ALA A 202 1.88 -31.33 21.10
C ALA A 202 2.47 -31.28 22.52
N GLY A 203 2.42 -30.13 23.19
CA GLY A 203 2.55 -30.06 24.64
C GLY A 203 1.18 -29.78 25.24
N ASP A 204 0.77 -30.53 26.26
CA ASP A 204 -0.28 -30.12 27.21
C ASP A 204 0.15 -28.79 27.83
N VAL A 205 -0.06 -27.69 27.10
CA VAL A 205 -0.03 -26.35 27.69
C VAL A 205 -1.31 -26.29 28.50
N ASP A 206 -1.15 -26.40 29.81
CA ASP A 206 -2.24 -26.24 30.77
C ASP A 206 -2.94 -24.90 30.48
N VAL A 207 -4.07 -24.98 29.77
CA VAL A 207 -4.91 -23.84 29.38
C VAL A 207 -5.50 -23.15 30.63
N SER A 208 -5.22 -23.66 31.83
CA SER A 208 -5.67 -23.13 33.12
C SER A 208 -5.10 -21.73 33.45
N GLU A 209 -4.03 -21.25 32.81
CA GLU A 209 -3.51 -19.89 33.07
C GLU A 209 -4.14 -18.79 32.20
N ARG A 210 -4.90 -19.12 31.14
CA ARG A 210 -5.75 -18.14 30.42
C ARG A 210 -7.10 -17.89 31.11
N ARG A 211 -7.17 -18.13 32.42
CA ARG A 211 -8.35 -17.88 33.27
C ARG A 211 -8.31 -16.46 33.88
N GLY A 212 -7.63 -15.51 33.21
CA GLY A 212 -7.34 -14.16 33.72
C GLY A 212 -8.42 -13.10 33.45
N LEU A 213 -9.31 -13.32 32.48
CA LEU A 213 -10.56 -12.58 32.30
C LEU A 213 -11.55 -13.65 31.88
N ALA A 214 -12.31 -14.19 32.84
CA ALA A 214 -13.38 -15.14 32.54
C ALA A 214 -14.20 -14.56 31.37
N ASP A 215 -14.29 -15.34 30.29
CA ASP A 215 -14.95 -14.97 29.03
C ASP A 215 -16.27 -14.23 29.31
N LEU A 216 -16.23 -12.90 29.34
CA LEU A 216 -17.40 -12.07 29.66
C LEU A 216 -18.36 -12.03 28.47
N TRP A 217 -17.88 -12.42 27.30
CA TRP A 217 -18.62 -12.39 26.06
C TRP A 217 -19.92 -13.22 26.11
N PRO A 218 -19.94 -14.50 26.54
CA PRO A 218 -21.18 -15.25 26.76
C PRO A 218 -22.18 -14.55 27.69
N LEU A 219 -21.70 -13.90 28.75
CA LEU A 219 -22.54 -13.14 29.69
C LEU A 219 -23.14 -11.89 29.01
N LEU A 220 -22.35 -11.15 28.22
CA LEU A 220 -22.81 -9.99 27.46
C LEU A 220 -23.88 -10.38 26.43
N VAL A 221 -23.68 -11.50 25.73
CA VAL A 221 -24.67 -12.05 24.79
C VAL A 221 -25.96 -12.44 25.51
N ALA A 222 -25.86 -13.07 26.69
CA ALA A 222 -27.03 -13.42 27.49
C ALA A 222 -27.81 -12.18 27.96
N VAL A 223 -27.11 -11.14 28.45
CA VAL A 223 -27.74 -9.87 28.85
C VAL A 223 -28.42 -9.20 27.67
N ALA A 224 -27.76 -9.12 26.51
CA ALA A 224 -28.37 -8.56 25.30
C ALA A 224 -29.62 -9.34 24.88
N GLY A 225 -29.58 -10.68 24.94
CA GLY A 225 -30.74 -11.53 24.67
C GLY A 225 -31.92 -11.28 25.62
N VAL A 226 -31.65 -11.07 26.91
CA VAL A 226 -32.67 -10.71 27.90
C VAL A 226 -33.28 -9.35 27.59
N VAL A 227 -32.48 -8.34 27.24
CA VAL A 227 -32.97 -7.01 26.87
C VAL A 227 -33.91 -7.10 25.66
N ILE A 228 -33.53 -7.85 24.62
CA ILE A 228 -34.35 -8.05 23.42
C ILE A 228 -35.66 -8.78 23.76
N ALA A 229 -35.61 -9.83 24.59
CA ALA A 229 -36.80 -10.56 25.01
C ALA A 229 -37.75 -9.68 25.83
N LEU A 230 -37.22 -8.84 26.72
CA LEU A 230 -38.01 -7.89 27.51
C LEU A 230 -38.64 -6.82 26.63
N GLU A 231 -37.91 -6.28 25.64
CA GLU A 231 -38.47 -5.33 24.68
C GLU A 231 -39.61 -5.96 23.87
N TRP A 232 -39.40 -7.18 23.38
CA TRP A 232 -40.42 -7.91 22.62
C TRP A 232 -41.67 -8.19 23.47
N LEU A 233 -41.51 -8.55 24.74
CA LEU A 233 -42.62 -8.73 25.67
C LEU A 233 -43.34 -7.41 25.97
N ALA A 234 -42.62 -6.31 26.17
CA ALA A 234 -43.23 -4.99 26.41
C ALA A 234 -44.01 -4.47 25.19
N ALA A 235 -43.48 -4.70 23.98
CA ALA A 235 -44.14 -4.38 22.73
C ALA A 235 -45.41 -5.22 22.50
N SER A 236 -45.33 -6.54 22.71
CA SER A 236 -46.45 -7.47 22.53
C SER A 236 -47.54 -7.36 23.60
N ALA A 237 -47.18 -7.03 24.85
CA ALA A 237 -48.12 -6.78 25.94
C ALA A 237 -48.83 -5.41 25.82
N GLY A 238 -48.50 -4.60 24.81
CA GLY A 238 -49.12 -3.30 24.57
C GLY A 238 -48.80 -2.24 25.62
N TRP A 239 -47.74 -2.42 26.40
CA TRP A 239 -47.30 -1.46 27.43
C TRP A 239 -46.73 -0.18 26.83
N LEU A 240 -46.11 -0.27 25.65
CA LEU A 240 -45.79 0.88 24.82
C LEU A 240 -47.02 1.23 23.96
N ARG A 241 -48.04 1.82 24.58
CA ARG A 241 -49.07 2.52 23.81
C ARG A 241 -48.38 3.65 23.06
N THR A 242 -48.14 3.45 21.77
CA THR A 242 -47.76 4.53 20.86
C THR A 242 -48.78 5.66 21.04
N PRO A 243 -48.38 6.88 21.42
CA PRO A 243 -49.31 8.00 21.39
C PRO A 243 -49.73 8.18 19.94
N SER A 244 -51.00 7.88 19.64
CA SER A 244 -51.56 8.13 18.33
C SER A 244 -51.46 9.63 18.07
N PHE A 245 -50.62 10.04 17.13
CA PHE A 245 -50.64 11.40 16.59
C PHE A 245 -51.97 11.59 15.84
N ARG A 246 -53.01 11.99 16.58
CA ARG A 246 -54.27 12.45 16.02
C ARG A 246 -54.24 13.96 15.93
N GLY A 247 -54.24 14.46 14.70
CA GLY A 247 -54.85 15.75 14.39
C GLY A 247 -53.90 16.81 13.84
N LEU A 248 -53.79 16.87 12.51
CA LEU A 248 -53.94 18.12 11.78
C LEU A 248 -54.37 17.82 10.35
N ALA A 249 -55.68 17.61 10.19
CA ALA A 249 -56.34 17.73 8.91
C ALA A 249 -56.21 19.19 8.45
N ARG A 250 -55.29 19.48 7.53
CA ARG A 250 -55.31 20.75 6.79
C ARG A 250 -56.31 20.62 5.65
N SER A 251 -57.33 21.48 5.74
CA SER A 251 -58.32 21.78 4.72
C SER A 251 -57.68 22.10 3.37
N ILE A 252 -58.09 21.38 2.33
CA ILE A 252 -57.82 21.71 0.93
C ILE A 252 -58.92 22.68 0.46
N PRO A 253 -58.63 23.92 0.04
CA PRO A 253 -59.62 24.74 -0.63
C PRO A 253 -59.81 24.25 -2.08
N ARG A 254 -61.05 23.85 -2.39
CA ARG A 254 -61.57 23.67 -3.74
C ARG A 254 -61.48 25.00 -4.49
N PHE A 255 -60.72 25.05 -5.58
CA PHE A 255 -60.97 26.03 -6.65
C PHE A 255 -61.78 25.34 -7.75
N GLY A 256 -63.05 25.74 -7.83
CA GLY A 256 -63.97 25.36 -8.89
C GLY A 256 -63.56 25.99 -10.22
N GLY A 257 -63.81 25.27 -11.30
CA GLY A 257 -63.56 25.73 -12.64
C GLY A 257 -64.72 26.48 -13.28
N ARG A 258 -64.32 27.17 -14.36
CA ARG A 258 -65.03 27.42 -15.63
C ARG A 258 -66.03 28.57 -15.70
N PRO A 259 -66.29 29.11 -16.92
CA PRO A 259 -65.82 28.69 -18.26
C PRO A 259 -64.55 29.38 -18.77
#